data_AF-A0A165REV3-F1
#
_entry.id   AF-A0A165REV3-F1
#
_cell.length_a   1.000
_cell.length_b   1.000
_cell.length_c   1.000
_cell.angle_alpha   90.00
_cell.angle_beta   90.00
_cell.angle_gamma   90.00
#
_symmetry.space_group_name_H-M   'P 1'
#
loop_
_entity.id
_entity.type
_entity.pdbx_description
1 polymer ?
#
loop_
_entity_poly.entity_id
_entity_poly.type
_entity_poly.pdbx_seq_one_letter_code
_entity_poly.pdbx_strand_id
1 'polypeptide(L)'
;MSSQRFTRLPPTLRPIVRRKPSPSHGCVSGALSVYASRRCISSNAAQSDAGPGQTRISTVFTILLGVGIATTGCGIYQFYQTFTLWPPAVRGDLRAGIKAKNQGDLVLSERYLRRALETAQSLPLSDFSPEPYLKLSGIAVALAEVLEANGKPEEAYKTYADALDRLKKAISYSEQLKLQELASSAPTSKDTPTHETELVLTGPERLRAVAIACKLGEMADTYQQPETEEEQWLTWAVEELLRTLIDMRQHHKIADATKREEKQKDVQIVLADLSLPKWVTKTDVGAPIEALGRFYAKTGRVDYATTLYLQAISILMPPAGSGNTASAEDSCRVAQLMSNLSELIMRGSPTPDKLHQAEAWAQQALAVVNKTTKTARGNPEQIAGCEETLGAVLFNLGSLREMNNDRAAAKDYFATSLEQSKRMQSQEGILEAKTALRRLERIDRAEATKKTSHS
;
A
#
# COMPACT_ATOMS: atom_id res chain seq x y z
N MET A 1 -18.50 49.45 -20.63
CA MET A 1 -18.34 48.78 -19.31
C MET A 1 -18.86 47.35 -19.47
N SER A 2 -17.97 46.45 -19.88
CA SER A 2 -18.31 45.07 -20.26
C SER A 2 -18.07 44.13 -19.09
N SER A 3 -19.15 43.55 -18.57
CA SER A 3 -19.10 42.46 -17.60
C SER A 3 -18.78 41.16 -18.35
N GLN A 4 -17.53 40.71 -18.29
CA GLN A 4 -17.14 39.38 -18.78
C GLN A 4 -17.52 38.35 -17.71
N ARG A 5 -18.50 37.50 -18.05
CA ARG A 5 -18.88 36.33 -17.26
C ARG A 5 -17.72 35.33 -17.26
N PHE A 6 -17.08 35.16 -16.11
CA PHE A 6 -16.22 34.01 -15.86
C PHE A 6 -17.06 32.73 -15.94
N THR A 7 -16.80 31.91 -16.97
CA THR A 7 -17.34 30.57 -17.09
C THR A 7 -16.76 29.70 -15.98
N ARG A 8 -17.62 29.19 -15.08
CA ARG A 8 -17.29 28.11 -14.14
C ARG A 8 -16.75 26.92 -14.92
N LEU A 9 -15.61 26.38 -14.50
CA LEU A 9 -15.11 25.08 -14.94
C LEU A 9 -16.16 24.01 -14.60
N PRO A 10 -16.42 23.03 -15.49
CA PRO A 10 -17.25 21.89 -15.16
C PRO A 10 -16.58 21.07 -14.04
N PRO A 11 -17.36 20.40 -13.17
CA PRO A 11 -16.80 19.46 -12.20
C PRO A 11 -16.09 18.35 -12.97
N THR A 12 -14.81 18.14 -12.66
CA THR A 12 -14.06 16.97 -13.12
C THR A 12 -14.73 15.74 -12.52
N LEU A 13 -15.36 14.93 -13.39
CA LEU A 13 -15.77 13.58 -13.05
C LEU A 13 -14.50 12.79 -12.71
N ARG A 14 -14.46 12.29 -11.48
CA ARG A 14 -13.38 11.49 -10.91
C ARG A 14 -13.32 10.07 -11.52
N PRO A 15 -12.18 9.38 -11.36
CA PRO A 15 -11.90 8.12 -12.03
C PRO A 15 -12.61 6.95 -11.36
N ILE A 16 -13.25 6.10 -12.17
CA ILE A 16 -13.56 4.72 -11.80
C ILE A 16 -12.28 3.90 -12.07
N VAL A 17 -11.51 3.64 -11.02
CA VAL A 17 -10.36 2.72 -11.09
C VAL A 17 -10.89 1.31 -11.26
N ARG A 18 -11.08 0.89 -12.51
CA ARG A 18 -11.33 -0.52 -12.84
C ARG A 18 -9.97 -1.20 -13.04
N ARG A 19 -9.40 -1.75 -11.95
CA ARG A 19 -8.28 -2.71 -12.07
C ARG A 19 -8.75 -3.90 -12.92
N LYS A 20 -8.26 -4.01 -14.17
CA LYS A 20 -8.35 -5.24 -14.95
C LYS A 20 -7.14 -6.13 -14.63
N PRO A 21 -7.33 -7.45 -14.52
CA PRO A 21 -6.23 -8.40 -14.32
C PRO A 21 -5.35 -8.49 -15.57
N SER A 22 -4.05 -8.69 -15.35
CA SER A 22 -3.06 -8.94 -16.39
C SER A 22 -3.38 -10.23 -17.18
N PRO A 23 -3.07 -10.28 -18.49
CA PRO A 23 -3.25 -11.49 -19.28
C PRO A 23 -2.10 -12.47 -19.01
N SER A 24 -2.46 -13.68 -18.60
CA SER A 24 -1.59 -14.85 -18.57
C SER A 24 -1.45 -15.42 -19.98
N HIS A 25 -0.24 -15.37 -20.54
CA HIS A 25 0.09 -16.14 -21.74
C HIS A 25 0.85 -17.42 -21.35
N GLY A 26 0.15 -18.55 -21.51
CA GLY A 26 0.50 -19.52 -22.55
C GLY A 26 1.74 -20.37 -22.34
N CYS A 27 1.50 -21.58 -21.83
CA CYS A 27 2.37 -22.74 -21.88
C CYS A 27 2.66 -23.18 -23.33
N VAL A 28 3.89 -23.64 -23.62
CA VAL A 28 4.17 -24.61 -24.69
C VAL A 28 5.10 -25.69 -24.12
N SER A 29 4.66 -26.94 -24.24
CA SER A 29 5.36 -28.17 -23.86
C SER A 29 6.04 -28.82 -25.08
N GLY A 30 7.05 -29.66 -24.81
CA GLY A 30 7.61 -30.68 -25.70
C GLY A 30 9.09 -30.41 -26.03
N ALA A 31 10.01 -31.36 -26.08
CA ALA A 31 9.99 -32.80 -25.84
C ALA A 31 11.46 -33.26 -25.62
N LEU A 32 11.61 -34.49 -25.14
CA LEU A 32 12.86 -35.22 -24.92
C LEU A 32 13.84 -35.17 -26.10
N SER A 33 15.14 -35.07 -25.81
CA SER A 33 16.15 -35.80 -26.58
C SER A 33 17.44 -36.00 -25.77
N VAL A 34 17.64 -37.25 -25.38
CA VAL A 34 18.92 -37.83 -24.97
C VAL A 34 19.87 -37.77 -26.16
N TYR A 35 21.07 -37.19 -25.98
CA TYR A 35 22.22 -37.58 -26.79
C TYR A 35 23.47 -37.64 -25.90
N ALA A 36 24.00 -38.85 -25.82
CA ALA A 36 25.31 -39.15 -25.30
C ALA A 36 26.40 -38.51 -26.17
N SER A 37 27.49 -38.09 -25.54
CA SER A 37 28.79 -38.10 -26.19
C SER A 37 29.88 -38.45 -25.19
N ARG A 38 30.45 -39.63 -25.45
CA ARG A 38 31.72 -40.12 -24.92
C ARG A 38 32.83 -39.14 -25.30
N ARG A 39 33.81 -38.95 -24.42
CA ARG A 39 35.22 -38.91 -24.82
C ARG A 39 36.12 -39.39 -23.67
N CYS A 40 37.14 -40.12 -24.11
CA CYS A 40 37.99 -41.01 -23.34
C CYS A 40 39.10 -40.28 -22.58
N ILE A 41 39.61 -41.04 -21.63
CA ILE A 41 40.85 -40.96 -20.85
C ILE A 41 42.04 -40.36 -21.62
N SER A 42 42.78 -39.46 -20.95
CA SER A 42 44.25 -39.46 -21.02
C SER A 42 44.81 -39.19 -19.63
N SER A 43 45.64 -40.13 -19.21
CA SER A 43 46.58 -40.08 -18.10
C SER A 43 47.50 -38.86 -18.14
N ASN A 44 47.77 -38.29 -16.96
CA ASN A 44 49.13 -37.94 -16.55
C ASN A 44 49.18 -37.86 -15.01
N ALA A 45 49.90 -38.82 -14.44
CA ALA A 45 50.40 -38.75 -13.08
C ALA A 45 51.59 -37.79 -13.08
N ALA A 46 51.52 -36.75 -12.26
CA ALA A 46 52.68 -35.99 -11.82
C ALA A 46 52.45 -35.59 -10.36
N GLN A 47 53.17 -36.26 -9.46
CA GLN A 47 53.41 -35.80 -8.11
C GLN A 47 54.29 -34.56 -8.17
N SER A 48 53.92 -33.48 -7.47
CA SER A 48 54.87 -32.50 -6.91
C SER A 48 54.20 -31.65 -5.83
N ASP A 49 54.78 -31.75 -4.64
CA ASP A 49 54.96 -30.75 -3.59
C ASP A 49 53.81 -30.01 -2.88
N ALA A 50 53.93 -30.10 -1.55
CA ALA A 50 53.19 -29.35 -0.56
C ALA A 50 53.70 -27.90 -0.46
N GLY A 51 52.77 -26.95 -0.56
CA GLY A 51 52.89 -25.58 -0.06
C GLY A 51 51.67 -25.24 0.81
N PRO A 52 51.80 -24.38 1.84
CA PRO A 52 50.73 -24.12 2.79
C PRO A 52 49.70 -23.16 2.20
N GLY A 53 48.42 -23.54 2.23
CA GLY A 53 47.30 -22.63 1.97
C GLY A 53 46.28 -23.04 0.91
N GLN A 54 46.34 -24.25 0.34
CA GLN A 54 45.26 -24.74 -0.52
C GLN A 54 44.19 -25.46 0.32
N THR A 55 43.05 -24.81 0.52
CA THR A 55 41.82 -25.48 0.95
C THR A 55 41.57 -26.63 -0.02
N ARG A 56 41.75 -27.86 0.46
CA ARG A 56 41.52 -29.07 -0.34
C ARG A 56 40.12 -28.95 -0.92
N ILE A 57 39.99 -29.07 -2.23
CA ILE A 57 38.73 -28.99 -2.98
C ILE A 57 37.65 -29.86 -2.30
N SER A 58 38.06 -31.01 -1.74
CA SER A 58 37.22 -31.88 -0.92
C SER A 58 36.56 -31.21 0.29
N THR A 59 37.26 -30.33 1.02
CA THR A 59 36.70 -29.60 2.18
C THR A 59 35.65 -28.60 1.75
N VAL A 60 35.84 -27.91 0.62
CA VAL A 60 34.87 -26.98 0.07
C VAL A 60 33.60 -27.72 -0.39
N PHE A 61 33.75 -28.87 -1.04
CA PHE A 61 32.61 -29.71 -1.43
C PHE A 61 31.83 -30.24 -0.22
N THR A 62 32.50 -30.70 0.84
CA THR A 62 31.82 -31.17 2.06
C THR A 62 31.07 -30.04 2.77
N ILE A 63 31.66 -28.83 2.84
CA ILE A 63 30.97 -27.66 3.40
C ILE A 63 29.75 -27.29 2.56
N LEU A 64 29.88 -27.24 1.23
CA LEU A 64 28.76 -26.93 0.34
C LEU A 64 27.64 -27.97 0.42
N LEU A 65 27.98 -29.26 0.51
CA LEU A 65 27.00 -30.33 0.68
C LEU A 65 26.30 -30.23 2.03
N GLY A 66 27.06 -29.97 3.11
CA GLY A 66 26.51 -29.74 4.45
C GLY A 66 25.56 -28.54 4.49
N VAL A 67 25.95 -27.42 3.87
CA VAL A 67 25.10 -26.23 3.73
C VAL A 67 23.86 -26.54 2.89
N GLY A 68 24.00 -27.27 1.77
CA GLY A 68 22.88 -27.64 0.91
C GLY A 68 21.84 -28.53 1.59
N ILE A 69 22.30 -29.51 2.39
CA ILE A 69 21.41 -30.36 3.19
C ILE A 69 20.75 -29.54 4.31
N ALA A 70 21.51 -28.67 4.98
CA ALA A 70 20.98 -27.81 6.05
C ALA A 70 19.94 -26.81 5.53
N THR A 71 20.17 -26.17 4.38
CA THR A 71 19.21 -25.23 3.77
C THR A 71 17.97 -25.95 3.26
N THR A 72 18.11 -27.14 2.66
CA THR A 72 16.97 -27.95 2.22
C THR A 72 16.16 -28.46 3.41
N GLY A 73 16.82 -28.93 4.47
CA GLY A 73 16.17 -29.35 5.72
C GLY A 73 15.43 -28.19 6.40
N CYS A 74 16.06 -27.01 6.47
CA CYS A 74 15.43 -25.79 7.01
C CYS A 74 14.23 -25.35 6.14
N GLY A 75 14.37 -25.37 4.81
CA GLY A 75 13.30 -25.05 3.88
C GLY A 75 12.12 -26.02 3.99
N ILE A 76 12.38 -27.33 4.05
CA ILE A 76 11.34 -28.36 4.25
C ILE A 76 10.67 -28.19 5.62
N TYR A 77 11.43 -27.89 6.67
CA TYR A 77 10.88 -27.66 8.01
C TYR A 77 9.98 -26.42 8.06
N GLN A 78 10.42 -25.28 7.51
CA GLN A 78 9.60 -24.08 7.40
C GLN A 78 8.34 -24.31 6.55
N PHE A 79 8.48 -25.04 5.44
CA PHE A 79 7.36 -25.43 4.59
C PHE A 79 6.37 -26.35 5.32
N TYR A 80 6.86 -27.32 6.10
CA TYR A 80 6.04 -28.20 6.93
C TYR A 80 5.32 -27.42 8.05
N GLN A 81 5.99 -26.49 8.71
CA GLN A 81 5.36 -25.62 9.72
C GLN A 81 4.24 -24.76 9.14
N THR A 82 4.40 -24.28 7.90
CA THR A 82 3.33 -23.53 7.18
C THR A 82 2.07 -24.39 7.01
N PHE A 83 2.23 -25.70 6.89
CA PHE A 83 1.12 -26.64 6.75
C PHE A 83 0.47 -27.08 8.05
N THR A 84 1.14 -26.96 9.19
CA THR A 84 0.58 -27.25 10.52
C THR A 84 -0.03 -26.03 11.21
N LEU A 85 0.10 -24.83 10.60
CA LEU A 85 -0.41 -23.57 11.16
C LEU A 85 -1.94 -23.51 11.33
N TRP A 86 -2.67 -24.31 10.54
CA TRP A 86 -4.13 -24.34 10.50
C TRP A 86 -4.70 -25.62 11.12
N PRO A 87 -5.85 -25.56 11.82
CA PRO A 87 -6.53 -26.73 12.34
C PRO A 87 -6.78 -27.79 11.25
N PRO A 88 -6.65 -29.09 11.54
CA PRO A 88 -6.86 -30.16 10.56
C PRO A 88 -8.23 -30.08 9.87
N ALA A 89 -9.28 -29.70 10.61
CA ALA A 89 -10.65 -29.59 10.11
C ALA A 89 -10.82 -28.51 9.02
N VAL A 90 -10.06 -27.40 9.09
CA VAL A 90 -10.19 -26.26 8.16
C VAL A 90 -9.25 -26.39 6.95
N ARG A 91 -8.10 -27.01 7.16
CA ARG A 91 -6.95 -27.03 6.24
C ARG A 91 -7.28 -27.59 4.84
N GLY A 92 -8.10 -28.64 4.77
CA GLY A 92 -8.46 -29.29 3.51
C GLY A 92 -9.20 -28.34 2.57
N ASP A 93 -10.31 -27.80 3.06
CA ASP A 93 -11.14 -26.85 2.32
C ASP A 93 -10.40 -25.55 2.03
N LEU A 94 -9.64 -25.01 2.99
CA LEU A 94 -8.87 -23.78 2.77
C LEU A 94 -7.87 -23.94 1.61
N ARG A 95 -7.10 -25.03 1.57
CA ARG A 95 -6.13 -25.28 0.48
C ARG A 95 -6.82 -25.45 -0.86
N ALA A 96 -7.92 -26.19 -0.90
CA ALA A 96 -8.69 -26.39 -2.13
C ALA A 96 -9.26 -25.07 -2.65
N GLY A 97 -9.79 -24.22 -1.76
CA GLY A 97 -10.30 -22.89 -2.09
C GLY A 97 -9.24 -21.95 -2.65
N ILE A 98 -8.08 -21.86 -1.98
CA ILE A 98 -6.96 -21.03 -2.47
C ILE A 98 -6.40 -21.57 -3.80
N LYS A 99 -6.30 -22.90 -3.95
CA LYS A 99 -5.86 -23.51 -5.21
C LYS A 99 -6.82 -23.17 -6.36
N ALA A 100 -8.13 -23.29 -6.14
CA ALA A 100 -9.14 -22.95 -7.14
C ALA A 100 -9.11 -21.45 -7.50
N LYS A 101 -8.93 -20.56 -6.50
CA LYS A 101 -8.74 -19.11 -6.72
C LYS A 101 -7.57 -18.85 -7.67
N ASN A 102 -6.42 -19.46 -7.39
CA ASN A 102 -5.21 -19.29 -8.21
C ASN A 102 -5.35 -19.88 -9.62
N GLN A 103 -6.27 -20.84 -9.81
CA GLN A 103 -6.61 -21.41 -11.12
C GLN A 103 -7.67 -20.58 -11.88
N GLY A 104 -8.24 -19.55 -11.27
CA GLY A 104 -9.32 -18.75 -11.83
C GLY A 104 -10.71 -19.38 -11.73
N ASP A 105 -10.84 -20.54 -11.08
CA ASP A 105 -12.15 -21.15 -10.80
C ASP A 105 -12.76 -20.54 -9.53
N LEU A 106 -13.32 -19.34 -9.70
CA LEU A 106 -13.86 -18.53 -8.61
C LEU A 106 -15.08 -19.18 -7.95
N VAL A 107 -15.91 -19.89 -8.71
CA VAL A 107 -17.12 -20.57 -8.18
C VAL A 107 -16.73 -21.73 -7.28
N LEU A 108 -15.76 -22.55 -7.71
CA LEU A 108 -15.26 -23.65 -6.89
C LEU A 108 -14.53 -23.10 -5.67
N SER A 109 -13.73 -22.04 -5.84
CA SER A 109 -13.03 -21.36 -4.75
C SER A 109 -14.00 -20.86 -3.68
N GLU A 110 -15.07 -20.18 -4.08
CA GLU A 110 -16.10 -19.66 -3.19
C GLU A 110 -16.69 -20.77 -2.32
N ARG A 111 -17.07 -21.90 -2.92
CA ARG A 111 -17.66 -23.04 -2.19
C ARG A 111 -16.71 -23.56 -1.11
N TYR A 112 -15.45 -23.78 -1.45
CA TYR A 112 -14.46 -24.27 -0.50
C TYR A 112 -14.18 -23.25 0.61
N LEU A 113 -14.04 -21.97 0.28
CA LEU A 113 -13.73 -20.93 1.26
C LEU A 113 -14.91 -20.65 2.20
N ARG A 114 -16.17 -20.76 1.75
CA ARG A 114 -17.34 -20.71 2.63
C ARG A 114 -17.33 -21.82 3.67
N ARG A 115 -17.15 -23.07 3.23
CA ARG A 115 -17.06 -24.21 4.16
C ARG A 115 -15.89 -24.09 5.12
N ALA A 116 -14.73 -23.62 4.63
CA ALA A 116 -13.57 -23.36 5.47
C ALA A 116 -13.88 -22.31 6.55
N LEU A 117 -14.54 -21.20 6.17
CA LEU A 117 -14.92 -20.14 7.11
C LEU A 117 -15.96 -20.61 8.13
N GLU A 118 -17.00 -21.32 7.69
CA GLU A 118 -18.04 -21.88 8.55
C GLU A 118 -17.43 -22.87 9.56
N THR A 119 -16.60 -23.79 9.08
CA THR A 119 -15.86 -24.73 9.93
C THR A 119 -14.97 -23.97 10.91
N ALA A 120 -14.24 -22.95 10.44
CA ALA A 120 -13.34 -22.21 11.29
C ALA A 120 -14.05 -21.44 12.41
N GLN A 121 -15.23 -20.88 12.13
CA GLN A 121 -16.05 -20.20 13.12
C GLN A 121 -16.68 -21.14 14.17
N SER A 122 -16.75 -22.44 13.87
CA SER A 122 -17.27 -23.46 14.81
C SER A 122 -16.23 -23.98 15.81
N LEU A 123 -14.95 -23.70 15.56
CA LEU A 123 -13.83 -24.19 16.38
C LEU A 123 -13.47 -23.18 17.48
N PRO A 124 -12.93 -23.64 18.62
CA PRO A 124 -12.44 -22.74 19.67
C PRO A 124 -11.24 -21.91 19.21
N LEU A 125 -11.09 -20.70 19.75
CA LEU A 125 -9.98 -19.79 19.38
C LEU A 125 -8.60 -20.40 19.64
N SER A 126 -8.47 -21.24 20.66
CA SER A 126 -7.23 -21.95 21.01
C SER A 126 -6.68 -22.81 19.87
N ASP A 127 -7.56 -23.36 19.02
CA ASP A 127 -7.14 -24.16 17.86
C ASP A 127 -6.41 -23.33 16.81
N PHE A 128 -6.62 -22.01 16.82
CA PHE A 128 -5.99 -21.06 15.92
C PHE A 128 -4.79 -20.34 16.55
N SER A 129 -4.35 -20.71 17.74
CA SER A 129 -3.17 -20.13 18.38
C SER A 129 -1.89 -20.37 17.55
N PRO A 130 -0.92 -19.43 17.53
CA PRO A 130 -1.04 -18.04 17.96
C PRO A 130 -1.82 -17.18 16.94
N GLU A 131 -2.31 -16.03 17.39
CA GLU A 131 -3.04 -15.03 16.58
C GLU A 131 -4.32 -15.56 15.92
N PRO A 132 -5.31 -15.99 16.72
CA PRO A 132 -6.52 -16.63 16.22
C PRO A 132 -7.34 -15.71 15.31
N TYR A 133 -7.39 -14.42 15.63
CA TYR A 133 -8.16 -13.45 14.86
C TYR A 133 -7.51 -13.15 13.52
N LEU A 134 -6.17 -13.22 13.42
CA LEU A 134 -5.46 -13.05 12.16
C LEU A 134 -5.80 -14.19 11.19
N LYS A 135 -5.86 -15.43 11.70
CA LYS A 135 -6.23 -16.62 10.92
C LYS A 135 -7.69 -16.59 10.48
N LEU A 136 -8.61 -16.34 11.42
CA LEU A 136 -10.05 -16.29 11.14
C LEU A 136 -10.41 -15.18 10.15
N SER A 137 -9.93 -13.96 10.38
CA SER A 137 -10.14 -12.85 9.46
C SER A 137 -9.44 -13.07 8.12
N GLY A 138 -8.29 -13.77 8.09
CA GLY A 138 -7.60 -14.15 6.86
C GLY A 138 -8.44 -15.03 5.94
N ILE A 139 -9.18 -16.01 6.49
CA ILE A 139 -10.12 -16.83 5.69
C ILE A 139 -11.26 -15.97 5.16
N ALA A 140 -11.84 -15.10 6.00
CA ALA A 140 -12.93 -14.22 5.60
C ALA A 140 -12.52 -13.24 4.49
N VAL A 141 -11.34 -12.63 4.60
CA VAL A 141 -10.76 -11.75 3.57
C VAL A 141 -10.56 -12.52 2.26
N ALA A 142 -10.00 -13.74 2.31
CA ALA A 142 -9.80 -14.55 1.12
C ALA A 142 -11.12 -14.90 0.41
N LEU A 143 -12.17 -15.20 1.17
CA LEU A 143 -13.52 -15.43 0.64
C LEU A 143 -14.08 -14.14 0.01
N ALA A 144 -13.99 -13.02 0.70
CA ALA A 144 -14.50 -11.73 0.23
C ALA A 144 -13.82 -11.29 -1.08
N GLU A 145 -12.50 -11.46 -1.20
CA GLU A 145 -11.77 -11.19 -2.45
C GLU A 145 -12.27 -12.06 -3.62
N VAL A 146 -12.59 -13.33 -3.37
CA VAL A 146 -13.15 -14.23 -4.39
C VAL A 146 -14.56 -13.79 -4.78
N LEU A 147 -15.37 -13.34 -3.81
CA LEU A 147 -16.71 -12.81 -4.08
C LEU A 147 -16.65 -11.53 -4.92
N GLU A 148 -15.73 -10.60 -4.64
CA GLU A 148 -15.51 -9.41 -5.46
C GLU A 148 -15.09 -9.81 -6.89
N ALA A 149 -14.11 -10.70 -7.02
CA ALA A 149 -13.65 -11.18 -8.33
C ALA A 149 -14.76 -11.91 -9.12
N ASN A 150 -15.67 -12.58 -8.41
CA ASN A 150 -16.80 -13.32 -8.99
C ASN A 150 -18.03 -12.41 -9.26
N GLY A 151 -17.89 -11.08 -9.15
CA GLY A 151 -18.97 -10.14 -9.44
C GLY A 151 -20.09 -10.13 -8.39
N LYS A 152 -19.79 -10.51 -7.14
CA LYS A 152 -20.74 -10.53 -6.01
C LYS A 152 -20.33 -9.52 -4.93
N PRO A 153 -20.34 -8.21 -5.22
CA PRO A 153 -19.79 -7.19 -4.33
C PRO A 153 -20.57 -7.03 -3.03
N GLU A 154 -21.89 -7.20 -3.03
CA GLU A 154 -22.72 -7.11 -1.82
C GLU A 154 -22.39 -8.22 -0.82
N GLU A 155 -22.20 -9.45 -1.31
CA GLU A 155 -21.81 -10.57 -0.47
C GLU A 155 -20.37 -10.41 0.07
N ALA A 156 -19.47 -9.89 -0.76
CA ALA A 156 -18.11 -9.56 -0.33
C ALA A 156 -18.13 -8.48 0.77
N TYR A 157 -18.91 -7.42 0.57
CA TYR A 157 -19.07 -6.32 1.51
C TYR A 157 -19.53 -6.83 2.87
N LYS A 158 -20.60 -7.65 2.87
CA LYS A 158 -21.09 -8.29 4.09
C LYS A 158 -20.02 -9.15 4.77
N THR A 159 -19.27 -9.93 4.00
CA THR A 159 -18.20 -10.79 4.54
C THR A 159 -17.10 -9.97 5.22
N TYR A 160 -16.69 -8.84 4.61
CA TYR A 160 -15.74 -7.91 5.23
C TYR A 160 -16.31 -7.23 6.48
N ALA A 161 -17.55 -6.76 6.42
CA ALA A 161 -18.23 -6.11 7.55
C ALA A 161 -18.38 -7.07 8.75
N ASP A 162 -18.80 -8.31 8.51
CA ASP A 162 -18.93 -9.35 9.53
C ASP A 162 -17.55 -9.70 10.15
N ALA A 163 -16.50 -9.75 9.34
CA ALA A 163 -15.14 -9.98 9.83
C ALA A 163 -14.65 -8.82 10.71
N LEU A 164 -14.91 -7.58 10.29
CA LEU A 164 -14.56 -6.40 11.06
C LEU A 164 -15.33 -6.30 12.37
N ASP A 165 -16.64 -6.60 12.37
CA ASP A 165 -17.47 -6.59 13.57
C ASP A 165 -16.95 -7.56 14.63
N ARG A 166 -16.52 -8.76 14.21
CA ARG A 166 -15.87 -9.74 15.11
C ARG A 166 -14.57 -9.19 15.72
N LEU A 167 -13.74 -8.54 14.91
CA LEU A 167 -12.51 -7.90 15.40
C LEU A 167 -12.82 -6.75 16.36
N LYS A 168 -13.80 -5.89 16.05
CA LYS A 168 -14.24 -4.79 16.93
C LYS A 168 -14.76 -5.28 18.27
N LYS A 169 -15.55 -6.36 18.28
CA LYS A 169 -16.01 -7.00 19.52
C LYS A 169 -14.83 -7.47 20.35
N ALA A 170 -13.85 -8.11 19.74
CA ALA A 170 -12.66 -8.57 20.43
C ALA A 170 -11.77 -7.41 20.94
N ILE A 171 -11.66 -6.30 20.19
CA ILE A 171 -11.02 -5.06 20.66
C ILE A 171 -11.73 -4.55 21.91
N SER A 172 -13.05 -4.40 21.87
CA SER A 172 -13.82 -3.90 23.02
C SER A 172 -13.72 -4.79 24.25
N TYR A 173 -13.68 -6.12 24.06
CA TYR A 173 -13.47 -7.08 25.13
C TYR A 173 -12.07 -6.94 25.74
N SER A 174 -11.04 -6.79 24.90
CA SER A 174 -9.66 -6.60 25.36
C SER A 174 -9.48 -5.31 26.17
N GLU A 175 -10.19 -4.23 25.81
CA GLU A 175 -10.19 -2.97 26.56
C GLU A 175 -10.86 -3.12 27.92
N GLN A 176 -12.01 -3.81 27.98
CA GLN A 176 -12.71 -4.10 29.23
C GLN A 176 -11.85 -4.92 30.19
N LEU A 177 -11.15 -5.94 29.69
CA LEU A 177 -10.26 -6.77 30.48
C LEU A 177 -9.13 -5.94 31.09
N LYS A 178 -8.47 -5.08 30.30
CA LYS A 178 -7.42 -4.16 30.79
C LYS A 178 -7.93 -3.26 31.91
N LEU A 179 -9.14 -2.70 31.79
CA LEU A 179 -9.74 -1.86 32.82
C LEU A 179 -10.02 -2.63 34.11
N GLN A 180 -10.46 -3.89 34.00
CA GLN A 180 -10.70 -4.76 35.15
C GLN A 180 -9.39 -5.13 35.86
N GLU A 181 -8.31 -5.38 35.13
CA GLU A 181 -6.98 -5.65 35.70
C GLU A 181 -6.44 -4.43 36.45
N LEU A 182 -6.55 -3.23 35.86
CA LEU A 182 -6.19 -1.96 36.51
C LEU A 182 -6.98 -1.72 37.81
N ALA A 183 -8.25 -2.11 37.84
CA ALA A 183 -9.10 -1.95 39.01
C ALA A 183 -8.84 -2.97 40.13
N SER A 184 -8.32 -4.17 39.80
CA SER A 184 -8.24 -5.29 40.74
C SER A 184 -6.91 -5.39 41.51
N SER A 185 -5.88 -4.61 41.16
CA SER A 185 -4.55 -4.56 41.83
C SER A 185 -3.92 -5.93 42.18
N ALA A 186 -4.33 -6.99 41.50
CA ALA A 186 -3.82 -8.34 41.71
C ALA A 186 -2.64 -8.60 40.76
N PRO A 187 -1.47 -9.03 41.26
CA PRO A 187 -0.35 -9.40 40.40
C PRO A 187 -0.67 -10.73 39.70
N THR A 188 -0.98 -10.67 38.41
CA THR A 188 -1.05 -11.88 37.57
C THR A 188 0.36 -12.46 37.41
N SER A 189 0.52 -13.73 37.79
CA SER A 189 1.77 -14.48 37.63
C SER A 189 2.15 -14.55 36.16
N LYS A 190 3.32 -13.99 35.81
CA LYS A 190 3.79 -13.81 34.43
C LYS A 190 4.10 -15.08 33.62
N ASP A 191 3.96 -16.27 34.20
CA ASP A 191 4.56 -17.49 33.63
C ASP A 191 3.54 -18.57 33.21
N THR A 192 2.27 -18.22 32.99
CA THR A 192 1.30 -19.16 32.39
C THR A 192 0.45 -18.45 31.33
N PRO A 193 0.52 -18.83 30.05
CA PRO A 193 -0.41 -18.34 29.03
C PRO A 193 -1.81 -18.88 29.36
N THR A 194 -2.59 -18.11 30.11
CA THR A 194 -4.01 -18.38 30.32
C THR A 194 -4.79 -18.10 29.03
N HIS A 195 -5.95 -18.73 28.85
CA HIS A 195 -6.92 -18.47 27.78
C HIS A 195 -7.24 -16.98 27.59
N GLU A 196 -7.01 -16.16 28.62
CA GLU A 196 -7.19 -14.70 28.62
C GLU A 196 -6.22 -14.00 27.65
N THR A 197 -5.01 -14.53 27.48
CA THR A 197 -4.02 -13.97 26.54
C THR A 197 -4.45 -14.15 25.08
N GLU A 198 -5.23 -15.19 24.76
CA GLU A 198 -5.74 -15.45 23.40
C GLU A 198 -6.90 -14.52 23.01
N LEU A 199 -7.50 -13.81 23.98
CA LEU A 199 -8.62 -12.91 23.77
C LEU A 199 -8.19 -11.46 23.51
N VAL A 200 -6.94 -11.11 23.84
CA VAL A 200 -6.38 -9.78 23.59
C VAL A 200 -5.78 -9.72 22.20
N LEU A 201 -6.25 -8.80 21.35
CA LEU A 201 -5.73 -8.69 19.99
C LEU A 201 -4.27 -8.24 19.98
N THR A 202 -3.48 -8.93 19.16
CA THR A 202 -2.11 -8.50 18.86
C THR A 202 -2.12 -7.26 17.97
N GLY A 203 -1.01 -6.53 17.95
CA GLY A 203 -0.83 -5.40 17.04
C GLY A 203 -1.12 -5.75 15.56
N PRO A 204 -0.58 -6.87 15.03
CA PRO A 204 -0.93 -7.36 13.70
C PRO A 204 -2.42 -7.61 13.47
N GLU A 205 -3.14 -8.16 14.47
CA GLU A 205 -4.58 -8.38 14.39
C GLU A 205 -5.38 -7.07 14.37
N ARG A 206 -4.93 -6.05 15.10
CA ARG A 206 -5.53 -4.71 15.03
C ARG A 206 -5.28 -4.02 13.70
N LEU A 207 -4.06 -4.13 13.14
CA LEU A 207 -3.79 -3.64 11.79
C LEU A 207 -4.59 -4.38 10.71
N ARG A 208 -4.89 -5.67 10.91
CA ARG A 208 -5.82 -6.39 10.03
C ARG A 208 -7.21 -5.75 10.07
N ALA A 209 -7.70 -5.36 11.24
CA ALA A 209 -8.97 -4.66 11.36
C ALA A 209 -8.95 -3.29 10.64
N VAL A 210 -7.87 -2.51 10.80
CA VAL A 210 -7.65 -1.25 10.08
C VAL A 210 -7.70 -1.48 8.56
N ALA A 211 -7.00 -2.50 8.05
CA ALA A 211 -6.99 -2.82 6.63
C ALA A 211 -8.39 -3.20 6.09
N ILE A 212 -9.16 -4.00 6.85
CA ILE A 212 -10.54 -4.35 6.48
C ILE A 212 -11.43 -3.10 6.46
N ALA A 213 -11.30 -2.20 7.42
CA ALA A 213 -12.06 -0.95 7.44
C ALA A 213 -11.69 -0.04 6.26
N CYS A 214 -10.41 0.10 5.92
CA CYS A 214 -10.00 0.80 4.70
C CYS A 214 -10.63 0.19 3.44
N LYS A 215 -10.67 -1.15 3.35
CA LYS A 215 -11.31 -1.85 2.23
C LYS A 215 -12.81 -1.60 2.17
N LEU A 216 -13.52 -1.58 3.30
CA LEU A 216 -14.94 -1.23 3.36
C LEU A 216 -15.18 0.22 2.90
N GLY A 217 -14.30 1.15 3.26
CA GLY A 217 -14.33 2.53 2.74
C GLY A 217 -14.12 2.60 1.22
N GLU A 218 -13.14 1.87 0.68
CA GLU A 218 -12.92 1.76 -0.77
C GLU A 218 -14.14 1.16 -1.50
N MET A 219 -14.76 0.13 -0.93
CA MET A 219 -15.98 -0.46 -1.47
C MET A 219 -17.16 0.52 -1.42
N ALA A 220 -17.30 1.29 -0.35
CA ALA A 220 -18.34 2.32 -0.23
C ALA A 220 -18.21 3.36 -1.36
N ASP A 221 -17.00 3.83 -1.66
CA ASP A 221 -16.74 4.72 -2.81
C ASP A 221 -17.06 4.03 -4.14
N THR A 222 -16.50 2.82 -4.35
CA THR A 222 -16.61 2.07 -5.61
C THR A 222 -18.05 1.74 -5.98
N TYR A 223 -18.87 1.37 -4.99
CA TYR A 223 -20.27 1.00 -5.19
C TYR A 223 -21.24 2.15 -4.89
N GLN A 224 -20.74 3.38 -4.75
CA GLN A 224 -21.55 4.59 -4.55
C GLN A 224 -22.51 4.49 -3.36
N GLN A 225 -22.05 3.87 -2.27
CA GLN A 225 -22.76 3.89 -0.99
C GLN A 225 -22.79 5.33 -0.44
N PRO A 226 -23.65 5.62 0.55
CA PRO A 226 -23.72 6.95 1.15
C PRO A 226 -22.36 7.43 1.65
N GLU A 227 -22.03 8.72 1.43
CA GLU A 227 -20.75 9.31 1.87
C GLU A 227 -20.50 9.13 3.37
N THR A 228 -21.57 9.06 4.17
CA THR A 228 -21.50 8.80 5.61
C THR A 228 -20.90 7.44 5.95
N GLU A 229 -21.14 6.43 5.12
CA GLU A 229 -20.63 5.07 5.32
C GLU A 229 -19.15 4.99 4.96
N GLU A 230 -18.74 5.60 3.84
CA GLU A 230 -17.33 5.75 3.47
C GLU A 230 -16.55 6.50 4.58
N GLU A 231 -17.09 7.63 5.04
CA GLU A 231 -16.48 8.43 6.13
C GLU A 231 -16.32 7.63 7.41
N GLN A 232 -17.37 6.90 7.80
CA GLN A 232 -17.38 6.11 9.03
C GLN A 232 -16.27 5.06 9.03
N TRP A 233 -16.09 4.34 7.92
CA TRP A 233 -15.07 3.30 7.82
C TRP A 233 -13.65 3.88 7.80
N LEU A 234 -13.42 4.92 7.01
CA LEU A 234 -12.09 5.54 6.90
C LEU A 234 -11.69 6.25 8.20
N THR A 235 -12.64 6.89 8.88
CA THR A 235 -12.40 7.51 10.19
C THR A 235 -12.07 6.46 11.23
N TRP A 236 -12.86 5.39 11.32
CA TRP A 236 -12.59 4.29 12.25
C TRP A 236 -11.22 3.67 12.00
N ALA A 237 -10.84 3.46 10.73
CA ALA A 237 -9.53 2.92 10.37
C ALA A 237 -8.37 3.78 10.87
N VAL A 238 -8.45 5.11 10.67
CA VAL A 238 -7.41 6.05 11.14
C VAL A 238 -7.37 6.14 12.66
N GLU A 239 -8.53 6.21 13.33
CA GLU A 239 -8.60 6.24 14.79
C GLU A 239 -8.01 4.97 15.42
N GLU A 240 -8.37 3.80 14.89
CA GLU A 240 -7.88 2.53 15.40
C GLU A 240 -6.39 2.34 15.12
N LEU A 241 -5.91 2.79 13.96
CA LEU A 241 -4.48 2.85 13.66
C LEU A 241 -3.74 3.70 14.71
N LEU A 242 -4.23 4.91 14.99
CA LEU A 242 -3.61 5.81 15.97
C LEU A 242 -3.62 5.20 17.38
N ARG A 243 -4.75 4.61 17.80
CA ARG A 243 -4.86 3.89 19.08
C ARG A 243 -3.84 2.75 19.16
N THR A 244 -3.71 1.98 18.08
CA THR A 244 -2.75 0.88 17.95
C THR A 244 -1.31 1.36 18.12
N LEU A 245 -0.94 2.47 17.47
CA LEU A 245 0.40 3.06 17.58
C LEU A 245 0.68 3.67 18.97
N ILE A 246 -0.33 4.25 19.63
CA ILE A 246 -0.20 4.80 20.98
C ILE A 246 0.02 3.69 22.01
N ASP A 247 -0.79 2.62 21.96
CA ASP A 247 -0.68 1.48 22.88
C ASP A 247 0.72 0.85 22.79
N MET A 248 1.25 0.69 21.57
CA MET A 248 2.61 0.21 21.36
C MET A 248 3.67 1.09 22.03
N ARG A 249 3.54 2.41 21.90
CA ARG A 249 4.49 3.36 22.50
C ARG A 249 4.50 3.24 24.02
N GLN A 250 3.33 3.06 24.63
CA GLN A 250 3.22 2.86 26.08
C GLN A 250 3.88 1.54 26.50
N HIS A 251 3.65 0.44 25.78
CA HIS A 251 4.33 -0.83 26.05
C HIS A 251 5.85 -0.73 25.90
N HIS A 252 6.35 0.00 24.89
CA HIS A 252 7.78 0.21 24.71
C HIS A 252 8.40 1.07 25.82
N LYS A 253 7.70 2.13 26.25
CA LYS A 253 8.13 2.95 27.41
C LYS A 253 8.17 2.15 28.71
N ILE A 254 7.27 1.20 28.93
CA ILE A 254 7.28 0.33 30.12
C ILE A 254 8.44 -0.66 30.06
N ALA A 255 8.77 -1.20 28.88
CA ALA A 255 9.93 -2.07 28.69
C ALA A 255 11.26 -1.33 28.89
N ASP A 256 11.36 -0.09 28.38
CA ASP A 256 12.56 0.75 28.49
C ASP A 256 12.66 1.52 29.82
N ALA A 257 11.58 1.67 30.61
CA ALA A 257 11.63 2.21 31.97
C ALA A 257 12.45 1.34 32.93
N THR A 258 12.83 0.12 32.53
CA THR A 258 13.86 -0.68 33.22
C THR A 258 15.28 -0.13 33.02
N LYS A 259 15.47 0.89 32.15
CA LYS A 259 16.72 1.62 31.93
C LYS A 259 16.47 3.11 31.64
N ARG A 260 16.61 3.89 32.72
CA ARG A 260 16.82 5.35 32.81
C ARG A 260 15.58 6.26 32.81
N GLU A 261 15.66 7.21 33.72
CA GLU A 261 14.70 8.26 34.05
C GLU A 261 14.63 9.39 33.01
N GLU A 262 13.45 10.01 32.99
CA GLU A 262 13.12 11.39 32.62
C GLU A 262 13.27 11.89 31.16
N LYS A 263 12.11 12.21 30.55
CA LYS A 263 11.62 13.60 30.45
C LYS A 263 10.22 13.62 29.84
N GLN A 264 9.25 14.09 30.61
CA GLN A 264 7.90 14.38 30.16
C GLN A 264 7.93 15.74 29.43
N LYS A 265 7.98 15.69 28.10
CA LYS A 265 7.60 16.83 27.24
C LYS A 265 6.24 16.52 26.63
N ASP A 266 5.39 17.54 26.58
CA ASP A 266 4.08 17.51 25.96
C ASP A 266 4.11 16.73 24.64
N VAL A 267 3.26 15.70 24.58
CA VAL A 267 3.23 14.75 23.48
C VAL A 267 2.48 15.39 22.31
N GLN A 268 3.14 16.29 21.60
CA GLN A 268 2.77 16.50 20.20
C GLN A 268 3.17 15.21 19.47
N ILE A 269 2.19 14.40 19.09
CA ILE A 269 2.43 13.15 18.36
C ILE A 269 2.95 13.51 16.97
N VAL A 270 4.26 13.67 16.83
CA VAL A 270 4.91 13.68 15.53
C VAL A 270 4.98 12.24 15.05
N LEU A 271 3.99 11.78 14.26
CA LEU A 271 3.97 10.41 13.74
C LEU A 271 5.23 10.10 12.90
N ALA A 272 5.88 11.11 12.34
CA ALA A 272 7.12 10.98 11.57
C ALA A 272 8.31 10.45 12.39
N ASP A 273 8.29 10.60 13.72
CA ASP A 273 9.36 10.16 14.64
C ASP A 273 9.02 8.83 15.33
N LEU A 274 7.96 8.14 14.91
CA LEU A 274 7.56 6.88 15.52
C LEU A 274 8.51 5.76 15.06
N SER A 275 9.22 5.14 16.00
CA SER A 275 9.95 3.89 15.76
C SER A 275 8.93 2.77 15.53
N LEU A 276 8.62 2.52 14.25
CA LEU A 276 7.66 1.48 13.87
C LEU A 276 8.23 0.08 14.19
N PRO A 277 7.42 -0.83 14.77
CA PRO A 277 7.81 -2.23 14.89
C PRO A 277 8.10 -2.86 13.53
N LYS A 278 8.91 -3.92 13.51
CA LYS A 278 9.29 -4.62 12.26
C LYS A 278 8.10 -5.15 11.44
N TRP A 279 6.96 -5.38 12.08
CA TRP A 279 5.74 -5.89 11.46
C TRP A 279 4.80 -4.77 10.96
N VAL A 280 5.15 -3.48 11.18
CA VAL A 280 4.43 -2.31 10.67
C VAL A 280 5.32 -1.55 9.70
N THR A 281 4.83 -1.33 8.49
CA THR A 281 5.50 -0.51 7.48
C THR A 281 4.99 0.93 7.52
N LYS A 282 5.75 1.86 6.94
CA LYS A 282 5.30 3.25 6.74
C LYS A 282 4.02 3.32 5.90
N THR A 283 3.91 2.43 4.91
CA THR A 283 2.72 2.28 4.06
C THR A 283 1.48 1.89 4.88
N ASP A 284 1.61 0.98 5.85
CA ASP A 284 0.48 0.56 6.71
C ASP A 284 -0.07 1.74 7.54
N VAL A 285 0.78 2.71 7.86
CA VAL A 285 0.39 3.93 8.58
C VAL A 285 -0.12 5.03 7.62
N GLY A 286 0.58 5.23 6.51
CA GLY A 286 0.28 6.31 5.56
C GLY A 286 -0.98 6.06 4.74
N ALA A 287 -1.27 4.80 4.38
CA ALA A 287 -2.36 4.47 3.47
C ALA A 287 -3.77 4.80 4.03
N PRO A 288 -4.11 4.48 5.29
CA PRO A 288 -5.40 4.87 5.87
C PRO A 288 -5.57 6.40 5.94
N ILE A 289 -4.50 7.12 6.31
CA ILE A 289 -4.49 8.59 6.42
C ILE A 289 -4.71 9.23 5.04
N GLU A 290 -4.02 8.72 4.02
CA GLU A 290 -4.21 9.16 2.64
C GLU A 290 -5.61 8.88 2.13
N ALA A 291 -6.18 7.69 2.41
CA ALA A 291 -7.53 7.34 2.00
C ALA A 291 -8.57 8.30 2.58
N LEU A 292 -8.50 8.59 3.88
CA LEU A 292 -9.37 9.58 4.52
C LEU A 292 -9.14 11.00 3.97
N GLY A 293 -7.88 11.37 3.68
CA GLY A 293 -7.55 12.64 3.03
C GLY A 293 -8.17 12.77 1.64
N ARG A 294 -8.12 11.69 0.84
CA ARG A 294 -8.75 11.62 -0.50
C ARG A 294 -10.26 11.76 -0.42
N PHE A 295 -10.89 11.14 0.57
CA PHE A 295 -12.31 11.27 0.84
C PHE A 295 -12.68 12.73 1.18
N TYR A 296 -12.01 13.35 2.16
CA TYR A 296 -12.28 14.75 2.50
C TYR A 296 -11.98 15.72 1.37
N ALA A 297 -10.99 15.42 0.54
CA ALA A 297 -10.79 16.14 -0.69
C ALA A 297 -12.05 15.99 -1.58
N LYS A 298 -12.53 14.78 -1.83
CA LYS A 298 -13.71 14.53 -2.67
C LYS A 298 -14.94 15.32 -2.24
N THR A 299 -15.21 15.32 -0.94
CA THR A 299 -16.41 15.94 -0.36
C THR A 299 -16.25 17.44 -0.09
N GLY A 300 -15.17 18.08 -0.58
CA GLY A 300 -14.95 19.52 -0.43
C GLY A 300 -14.47 19.98 0.96
N ARG A 301 -14.10 19.06 1.86
CA ARG A 301 -13.52 19.34 3.18
C ARG A 301 -12.01 19.57 3.08
N VAL A 302 -11.65 20.68 2.44
CA VAL A 302 -10.27 20.99 2.01
C VAL A 302 -9.28 21.05 3.17
N ASP A 303 -9.67 21.63 4.30
CA ASP A 303 -8.78 21.81 5.45
C ASP A 303 -8.37 20.45 6.06
N TYR A 304 -9.33 19.55 6.26
CA TYR A 304 -9.06 18.20 6.77
C TYR A 304 -8.19 17.39 5.80
N ALA A 305 -8.48 17.46 4.50
CA ALA A 305 -7.68 16.78 3.48
C ALA A 305 -6.22 17.28 3.48
N THR A 306 -6.02 18.60 3.58
CA THR A 306 -4.70 19.22 3.63
C THR A 306 -3.89 18.70 4.82
N THR A 307 -4.48 18.70 6.02
CA THR A 307 -3.81 18.20 7.22
C THR A 307 -3.43 16.72 7.10
N LEU A 308 -4.35 15.89 6.59
CA LEU A 308 -4.07 14.45 6.43
C LEU A 308 -2.98 14.17 5.39
N TYR A 309 -2.97 14.89 4.26
CA TYR A 309 -1.91 14.76 3.27
C TYR A 309 -0.55 15.21 3.80
N LEU A 310 -0.49 16.33 4.52
CA LEU A 310 0.76 16.78 5.16
C LEU A 310 1.27 15.76 6.17
N GLN A 311 0.36 15.17 6.94
CA GLN A 311 0.71 14.11 7.90
C GLN A 311 1.26 12.87 7.19
N ALA A 312 0.60 12.40 6.13
CA ALA A 312 1.07 11.26 5.35
C ALA A 312 2.44 11.53 4.69
N ILE A 313 2.65 12.74 4.15
CA ILE A 313 3.96 13.15 3.59
C ILE A 313 5.05 13.08 4.67
N SER A 314 4.78 13.57 5.88
CA SER A 314 5.76 13.57 6.97
C SER A 314 6.19 12.16 7.41
N ILE A 315 5.26 11.19 7.37
CA ILE A 315 5.52 9.79 7.72
C ILE A 315 6.38 9.10 6.67
N LEU A 316 6.04 9.32 5.39
CA LEU A 316 6.70 8.65 4.27
C LEU A 316 8.09 9.27 3.99
N MET A 317 8.22 10.59 4.13
CA MET A 317 9.45 11.34 3.87
C MET A 317 9.82 12.23 5.08
N PRO A 318 10.49 11.65 6.10
CA PRO A 318 10.98 12.43 7.22
C PRO A 318 12.08 13.42 6.80
N PRO A 319 12.28 14.52 7.54
CA PRO A 319 13.25 15.55 7.18
C PRO A 319 14.70 15.03 7.15
N ALA A 320 15.52 15.68 6.33
CA ALA A 320 16.94 15.38 6.21
C ALA A 320 17.65 15.52 7.57
N GLY A 321 18.41 14.51 7.98
CA GLY A 321 19.08 14.46 9.29
C GLY A 321 18.40 13.54 10.32
N SER A 322 17.20 13.02 10.03
CA SER A 322 16.50 12.03 10.86
C SER A 322 17.12 10.63 10.86
N GLY A 323 18.23 10.41 10.14
CA GLY A 323 18.90 9.11 10.01
C GLY A 323 18.17 8.09 9.13
N ASN A 324 16.92 8.36 8.74
CA ASN A 324 16.10 7.49 7.91
C ASN A 324 15.96 8.02 6.49
N THR A 325 16.37 7.23 5.49
CA THR A 325 16.11 7.53 4.08
C THR A 325 14.75 6.98 3.66
N ALA A 326 14.00 7.75 2.86
CA ALA A 326 12.77 7.25 2.24
C ALA A 326 13.13 6.23 1.15
N SER A 327 12.34 5.16 1.03
CA SER A 327 12.47 4.22 -0.08
C SER A 327 12.08 4.90 -1.40
N ALA A 328 12.40 4.28 -2.53
CA ALA A 328 11.96 4.79 -3.83
C ALA A 328 10.43 4.83 -3.92
N GLU A 329 9.77 3.76 -3.48
CA GLU A 329 8.31 3.66 -3.44
C GLU A 329 7.67 4.74 -2.56
N ASP A 330 8.17 4.92 -1.32
CA ASP A 330 7.69 5.97 -0.41
C ASP A 330 7.87 7.37 -1.04
N SER A 331 9.00 7.60 -1.71
CA SER A 331 9.29 8.87 -2.36
C SER A 331 8.34 9.15 -3.53
N CYS A 332 8.03 8.13 -4.34
CA CYS A 332 7.05 8.24 -5.42
C CYS A 332 5.65 8.55 -4.86
N ARG A 333 5.24 7.87 -3.79
CA ARG A 333 3.96 8.10 -3.12
C ARG A 333 3.87 9.50 -2.50
N VAL A 334 4.96 10.00 -1.93
CA VAL A 334 5.03 11.39 -1.43
C VAL A 334 4.86 12.39 -2.57
N ALA A 335 5.49 12.17 -3.72
CA ALA A 335 5.28 13.04 -4.87
C ALA A 335 3.82 13.02 -5.35
N GLN A 336 3.13 11.88 -5.27
CA GLN A 336 1.71 11.78 -5.57
C GLN A 336 0.86 12.63 -4.60
N LEU A 337 1.14 12.54 -3.29
CA LEU A 337 0.47 13.37 -2.28
C LEU A 337 0.72 14.87 -2.49
N MET A 338 1.95 15.25 -2.85
CA MET A 338 2.30 16.64 -3.18
C MET A 338 1.53 17.14 -4.42
N SER A 339 1.39 16.30 -5.44
CA SER A 339 0.58 16.60 -6.63
C SER A 339 -0.90 16.79 -6.28
N ASN A 340 -1.46 15.90 -5.45
CA ASN A 340 -2.84 16.01 -4.98
C ASN A 340 -3.06 17.26 -4.13
N LEU A 341 -2.07 17.66 -3.31
CA LEU A 341 -2.12 18.87 -2.52
C LEU A 341 -2.09 20.13 -3.40
N SER A 342 -1.30 20.12 -4.49
CA SER A 342 -1.30 21.18 -5.49
C SER A 342 -2.69 21.38 -6.11
N GLU A 343 -3.35 20.30 -6.53
CA GLU A 343 -4.72 20.35 -7.05
C GLU A 343 -5.71 20.85 -5.98
N LEU A 344 -5.56 20.36 -4.75
CA LEU A 344 -6.43 20.69 -3.62
C LEU A 344 -6.39 22.20 -3.29
N ILE A 345 -5.21 22.81 -3.30
CA ILE A 345 -5.01 24.27 -3.07
C ILE A 345 -5.76 25.10 -4.12
N MET A 346 -5.81 24.60 -5.36
CA MET A 346 -6.50 25.27 -6.47
C MET A 346 -8.01 25.13 -6.45
N ARG A 347 -8.60 24.47 -5.45
CA ARG A 347 -10.06 24.41 -5.32
C ARG A 347 -10.65 25.76 -4.90
N GLY A 348 -11.78 26.08 -5.53
CA GLY A 348 -12.43 27.38 -5.42
C GLY A 348 -11.89 28.39 -6.43
N SER A 349 -11.99 29.68 -6.11
CA SER A 349 -11.50 30.74 -6.98
C SER A 349 -9.96 30.80 -6.98
N PRO A 350 -9.31 30.80 -8.15
CA PRO A 350 -7.87 31.01 -8.26
C PRO A 350 -7.48 32.39 -7.73
N THR A 351 -6.43 32.43 -6.90
CA THR A 351 -5.75 33.67 -6.49
C THR A 351 -4.27 33.55 -6.80
N PRO A 352 -3.54 34.67 -6.98
CA PRO A 352 -2.09 34.62 -7.21
C PRO A 352 -1.35 33.82 -6.12
N ASP A 353 -1.73 33.98 -4.86
CA ASP A 353 -1.12 33.25 -3.75
C ASP A 353 -1.39 31.75 -3.81
N LYS A 354 -2.63 31.34 -4.13
CA LYS A 354 -2.98 29.93 -4.30
C LYS A 354 -2.23 29.31 -5.47
N LEU A 355 -2.15 30.02 -6.60
CA LEU A 355 -1.39 29.58 -7.76
C LEU A 355 0.08 29.37 -7.40
N HIS A 356 0.69 30.33 -6.70
CA HIS A 356 2.08 30.23 -6.28
C HIS A 356 2.32 29.03 -5.34
N GLN A 357 1.46 28.85 -4.34
CA GLN A 357 1.55 27.71 -3.40
C GLN A 357 1.35 26.37 -4.09
N ALA A 358 0.32 26.25 -4.94
CA ALA A 358 0.05 25.04 -5.70
C ALA A 358 1.21 24.69 -6.64
N GLU A 359 1.78 25.68 -7.31
CA GLU A 359 2.94 25.49 -8.18
C GLU A 359 4.17 25.02 -7.40
N ALA A 360 4.45 25.60 -6.23
CA ALA A 360 5.54 25.16 -5.37
C ALA A 360 5.42 23.67 -4.99
N TRP A 361 4.23 23.21 -4.64
CA TRP A 361 3.97 21.79 -4.34
C TRP A 361 4.14 20.88 -5.57
N ALA A 362 3.65 21.30 -6.74
CA ALA A 362 3.79 20.51 -7.97
C ALA A 362 5.26 20.46 -8.46
N GLN A 363 6.01 21.55 -8.33
CA GLN A 363 7.44 21.59 -8.62
C GLN A 363 8.22 20.69 -7.66
N GLN A 364 7.88 20.71 -6.37
CA GLN A 364 8.47 19.81 -5.38
C GLN A 364 8.19 18.34 -5.70
N ALA A 365 6.96 18.01 -6.08
CA ALA A 365 6.60 16.66 -6.54
C ALA A 365 7.48 16.23 -7.73
N LEU A 366 7.64 17.08 -8.74
CA LEU A 366 8.47 16.81 -9.90
C LEU A 366 9.95 16.59 -9.52
N ALA A 367 10.47 17.42 -8.59
CA ALA A 367 11.83 17.29 -8.09
C ALA A 367 12.05 15.95 -7.38
N VAL A 368 11.09 15.52 -6.54
CA VAL A 368 11.11 14.22 -5.86
C VAL A 368 11.10 13.08 -6.88
N VAL A 369 10.17 13.07 -7.84
CA VAL A 369 10.10 12.01 -8.87
C VAL A 369 11.41 11.90 -9.66
N ASN A 370 11.94 13.04 -10.12
CA ASN A 370 13.17 13.07 -10.90
C ASN A 370 14.38 12.59 -10.10
N LYS A 371 14.48 12.99 -8.83
CA LYS A 371 15.56 12.55 -7.94
C LYS A 371 15.47 11.04 -7.71
N THR A 372 14.30 10.54 -7.34
CA THR A 372 14.05 9.12 -7.06
C THR A 372 14.36 8.25 -8.27
N THR A 373 13.88 8.64 -9.46
CA THR A 373 14.11 7.90 -10.70
C THR A 373 15.60 7.80 -11.05
N LYS A 374 16.37 8.89 -10.85
CA LYS A 374 17.83 8.89 -11.03
C LYS A 374 18.53 8.00 -10.02
N THR A 375 18.14 8.06 -8.74
CA THR A 375 18.76 7.27 -7.66
C THR A 375 18.47 5.77 -7.81
N ALA A 376 17.26 5.40 -8.22
CA ALA A 376 16.85 4.02 -8.45
C ALA A 376 17.42 3.41 -9.75
N ARG A 377 18.22 4.17 -10.51
CA ARG A 377 18.88 3.76 -11.78
C ARG A 377 17.94 3.09 -12.78
N GLY A 378 16.67 3.49 -12.79
CA GLY A 378 15.69 2.95 -13.73
C GLY A 378 15.19 1.53 -13.41
N ASN A 379 15.33 1.02 -12.18
CA ASN A 379 14.70 -0.26 -11.81
C ASN A 379 13.17 -0.14 -11.96
N PRO A 380 12.54 -0.80 -12.96
CA PRO A 380 11.14 -0.58 -13.30
C PRO A 380 10.17 -0.89 -12.16
N GLU A 381 10.49 -1.87 -11.32
CA GLU A 381 9.64 -2.28 -10.20
C GLU A 381 9.59 -1.19 -9.11
N GLN A 382 10.72 -0.55 -8.83
CA GLN A 382 10.84 0.45 -7.77
C GLN A 382 10.31 1.84 -8.18
N ILE A 383 10.23 2.12 -9.48
CA ILE A 383 9.82 3.43 -10.01
C ILE A 383 8.45 3.41 -10.69
N ALA A 384 7.74 2.27 -10.70
CA ALA A 384 6.44 2.16 -11.36
C ALA A 384 5.45 3.25 -10.90
N GLY A 385 5.36 3.48 -9.58
CA GLY A 385 4.53 4.55 -9.02
C GLY A 385 5.04 5.96 -9.34
N CYS A 386 6.35 6.14 -9.56
CA CYS A 386 6.93 7.43 -9.97
C CYS A 386 6.55 7.79 -11.40
N GLU A 387 6.53 6.83 -12.32
CA GLU A 387 6.11 7.08 -13.70
C GLU A 387 4.64 7.54 -13.74
N GLU A 388 3.75 6.88 -12.97
CA GLU A 388 2.33 7.27 -12.86
C GLU A 388 2.18 8.69 -12.33
N THR A 389 2.89 8.96 -11.24
CA THR A 389 2.90 10.27 -10.61
C THR A 389 3.44 11.35 -11.55
N LEU A 390 4.45 11.03 -12.35
CA LEU A 390 5.08 11.99 -13.28
C LEU A 390 4.08 12.54 -14.30
N GLY A 391 3.26 11.67 -14.89
CA GLY A 391 2.24 12.08 -15.86
C GLY A 391 1.27 13.10 -15.28
N ALA A 392 0.75 12.84 -14.08
CA ALA A 392 -0.16 13.72 -13.35
C ALA A 392 0.50 15.03 -12.91
N VAL A 393 1.73 14.97 -12.37
CA VAL A 393 2.48 16.16 -11.95
C VAL A 393 2.74 17.10 -13.12
N LEU A 394 3.15 16.57 -14.28
CA LEU A 394 3.37 17.37 -15.48
C LEU A 394 2.07 18.01 -15.97
N PHE A 395 0.96 17.28 -15.95
CA PHE A 395 -0.34 17.83 -16.32
C PHE A 395 -0.78 18.97 -15.38
N ASN A 396 -0.59 18.79 -14.07
CA ASN A 396 -0.90 19.81 -13.07
C ASN A 396 -0.05 21.06 -13.26
N LEU A 397 1.26 20.92 -13.48
CA LEU A 397 2.15 22.05 -13.81
C LEU A 397 1.71 22.77 -15.09
N GLY A 398 1.33 22.03 -16.14
CA GLY A 398 0.79 22.61 -17.37
C GLY A 398 -0.47 23.44 -17.12
N SER A 399 -1.38 22.92 -16.29
CA SER A 399 -2.62 23.61 -15.91
C SER A 399 -2.36 24.88 -15.10
N LEU A 400 -1.43 24.83 -14.15
CA LEU A 400 -1.03 26.00 -13.34
C LEU A 400 -0.37 27.09 -14.20
N ARG A 401 0.51 26.69 -15.15
CA ARG A 401 1.13 27.62 -16.11
C ARG A 401 0.10 28.26 -17.03
N GLU A 402 -0.87 27.47 -17.51
CA GLU A 402 -1.99 28.00 -18.29
C GLU A 402 -2.81 29.02 -17.50
N MET A 403 -3.12 28.74 -16.22
CA MET A 403 -3.81 29.69 -15.33
C MET A 403 -3.01 30.97 -15.09
N ASN A 404 -1.67 30.88 -15.08
CA ASN A 404 -0.77 32.03 -14.98
C ASN A 404 -0.50 32.72 -16.34
N ASN A 405 -1.25 32.34 -17.39
CA ASN A 405 -1.11 32.82 -18.77
C ASN A 405 0.29 32.58 -19.42
N ASP A 406 1.08 31.67 -18.85
CA ASP A 406 2.35 31.20 -19.40
C ASP A 406 2.09 30.02 -20.35
N ARG A 407 1.54 30.33 -21.53
CA ARG A 407 1.07 29.31 -22.47
C ARG A 407 2.19 28.50 -23.10
N ALA A 408 3.38 29.09 -23.24
CA ALA A 408 4.54 28.40 -23.78
C ALA A 408 4.92 27.25 -22.84
N ALA A 409 5.16 27.55 -21.56
CA ALA A 409 5.46 26.52 -20.57
C ALA A 409 4.31 25.52 -20.41
N ALA A 410 3.06 25.98 -20.45
CA ALA A 410 1.90 25.10 -20.35
C ALA A 410 1.89 24.03 -21.46
N LYS A 411 2.17 24.42 -22.71
CA LYS A 411 2.27 23.47 -23.84
C LYS A 411 3.38 22.45 -23.64
N ASP A 412 4.55 22.90 -23.20
CA ASP A 412 5.69 22.00 -22.99
C ASP A 412 5.37 20.94 -21.93
N TYR A 413 4.76 21.36 -20.81
CA TYR A 413 4.31 20.45 -19.76
C TYR A 413 3.22 19.49 -20.25
N PHE A 414 2.20 19.97 -20.97
CA PHE A 414 1.15 19.10 -21.50
C PHE A 414 1.67 18.12 -22.56
N ALA A 415 2.61 18.54 -23.41
CA ALA A 415 3.25 17.67 -24.39
C ALA A 415 4.06 16.55 -23.71
N THR A 416 4.82 16.90 -22.68
CA THR A 416 5.61 15.94 -21.89
C THR A 416 4.69 14.98 -21.11
N SER A 417 3.60 15.49 -20.51
CA SER A 417 2.58 14.68 -19.84
C SER A 417 1.91 13.69 -20.80
N LEU A 418 1.61 14.13 -22.04
CA LEU A 418 1.06 13.28 -23.08
C LEU A 418 2.01 12.14 -23.46
N GLU A 419 3.30 12.43 -23.63
CA GLU A 419 4.31 11.42 -23.93
C GLU A 419 4.38 10.39 -22.80
N GLN A 420 4.40 10.84 -21.55
CA GLN A 420 4.41 9.92 -20.42
C GLN A 420 3.15 9.07 -20.31
N SER A 421 1.99 9.69 -20.51
CA SER A 421 0.71 8.96 -20.50
C SER A 421 0.66 7.89 -21.60
N LYS A 422 1.26 8.14 -22.77
CA LYS A 422 1.39 7.13 -23.84
C LYS A 422 2.32 5.99 -23.42
N ARG A 423 3.47 6.30 -22.83
CA ARG A 423 4.43 5.30 -22.36
C ARG A 423 3.80 4.36 -21.32
N MET A 424 2.95 4.91 -20.46
CA MET A 424 2.20 4.19 -19.43
C MET A 424 0.88 3.57 -19.91
N GLN A 425 0.50 3.81 -21.17
CA GLN A 425 -0.79 3.39 -21.73
C GLN A 425 -2.02 3.92 -20.97
N SER A 426 -1.88 5.05 -20.27
CA SER A 426 -2.98 5.72 -19.56
C SER A 426 -3.88 6.46 -20.54
N GLN A 427 -5.03 5.85 -20.88
CA GLN A 427 -5.97 6.43 -21.86
C GLN A 427 -6.56 7.77 -21.41
N GLU A 428 -6.81 7.91 -20.11
CA GLU A 428 -7.31 9.13 -19.49
C GLU A 428 -6.30 10.27 -19.66
N GLY A 429 -5.05 10.08 -19.21
CA GLY A 429 -4.00 11.09 -19.33
C GLY A 429 -3.71 11.48 -20.79
N ILE A 430 -3.78 10.51 -21.72
CA ILE A 430 -3.67 10.78 -23.16
C ILE A 430 -4.79 11.71 -23.64
N LEU A 431 -6.03 11.46 -23.23
CA LEU A 431 -7.18 12.25 -23.65
C LEU A 431 -7.14 13.66 -23.06
N GLU A 432 -6.83 13.78 -21.77
CA GLU A 432 -6.75 15.06 -21.07
C GLU A 432 -5.66 15.95 -21.64
N ALA A 433 -4.44 15.43 -21.77
CA ALA A 433 -3.30 16.19 -22.29
C ALA A 433 -3.53 16.64 -23.74
N LYS A 434 -4.11 15.78 -24.60
CA LYS A 434 -4.50 16.17 -25.97
C LYS A 434 -5.55 17.27 -25.96
N THR A 435 -6.52 17.21 -25.05
CA THR A 435 -7.59 18.18 -24.95
C THR A 435 -7.05 19.55 -24.52
N ALA A 436 -6.13 19.57 -23.55
CA ALA A 436 -5.44 20.78 -23.10
C ALA A 436 -4.60 21.42 -24.23
N LEU A 437 -3.79 20.64 -24.95
CA LEU A 437 -3.00 21.13 -26.09
C LEU A 437 -3.87 21.75 -27.18
N ARG A 438 -4.96 21.06 -27.58
CA ARG A 438 -5.91 21.59 -28.57
C ARG A 438 -6.62 22.86 -28.10
N ARG A 439 -6.85 23.01 -26.79
CA ARG A 439 -7.40 24.24 -26.21
C ARG A 439 -6.42 25.39 -26.40
N LEU A 440 -5.16 25.22 -26.03
CA LEU A 440 -4.12 26.24 -26.19
C LEU A 440 -3.89 26.63 -27.67
N GLU A 441 -3.85 25.64 -28.57
CA GLU A 441 -3.72 25.92 -30.01
C GLU A 441 -4.87 26.78 -30.56
N ARG A 442 -6.10 26.54 -30.12
CA ARG A 442 -7.27 27.33 -30.55
C ARG A 442 -7.16 28.78 -30.07
N ILE A 443 -6.71 28.98 -28.83
CA ILE A 443 -6.51 30.33 -28.27
C ILE A 443 -5.46 31.08 -29.09
N ASP A 444 -4.33 30.44 -29.40
CA ASP A 444 -3.25 31.11 -30.15
C ASP A 444 -3.66 31.46 -31.58
N ARG A 445 -4.43 30.60 -32.26
CA ARG A 445 -5.01 30.92 -33.57
C ARG A 445 -5.99 32.11 -33.49
N ALA A 446 -6.80 32.16 -32.44
CA ALA A 446 -7.73 33.27 -32.22
C ALA A 446 -6.99 34.59 -31.92
N GLU A 447 -5.84 34.56 -31.27
CA GLU A 447 -5.03 35.76 -31.05
C GLU A 447 -4.26 36.19 -32.29
N ALA A 448 -3.74 35.25 -33.08
CA ALA A 448 -3.09 35.54 -34.35
C ALA A 448 -4.06 36.24 -35.32
N THR A 449 -5.29 35.74 -35.43
CA THR A 449 -6.35 36.33 -36.27
C THR A 449 -6.77 37.73 -35.81
N LYS A 450 -6.82 37.99 -34.50
CA LYS A 450 -7.05 39.34 -33.97
C LYS A 450 -5.94 40.32 -34.36
N LYS A 451 -4.67 39.93 -34.23
CA LYS A 451 -3.53 40.77 -34.59
C LYS A 451 -3.53 41.14 -36.07
N THR A 452 -3.87 40.22 -36.95
CA THR A 452 -3.98 40.47 -38.40
C THR A 452 -5.18 41.34 -38.80
N SER A 453 -6.20 41.46 -37.96
CA SER A 453 -7.40 42.28 -38.22
C SER A 453 -7.30 43.73 -37.73
N HIS A 454 -6.23 44.07 -37.00
CA HIS A 454 -5.97 45.41 -36.46
C HIS A 454 -4.68 46.03 -37.03
N SER A 455 -4.00 45.32 -37.93
CA SER A 455 -2.98 45.84 -38.84
C SER A 455 -3.63 46.08 -40.19
#